data_AF-Q4V197-F1
#
_entry.id   AF-Q4V197-F1
#
_cell.length_a   1.000
_cell.length_b   1.000
_cell.length_c   1.000
_cell.angle_alpha   90.00
_cell.angle_beta   90.00
_cell.angle_gamma   90.00
#
_symmetry.space_group_name_H-M   'P 1'
#
loop_
_entity.id
_entity.type
_entity.pdbx_description
1 polymer ?
#
loop_
_entity_poly.entity_id
_entity_poly.type
_entity_poly.pdbx_seq_one_letter_code
_entity_poly.pdbx_strand_id
1 'polypeptide(L)'
;MILKFSKERLKKMDIFLAILPALFWGSIVLFNVKLGGGPYSQVLGTTFGALIFSIAIYMIVQPVLTPVVIGVGIISGLFWALGQANQLKSIDLMGVSKTMPISTGLQLVSTTLFGVIVFHEWSTIISVILGVLALICIIIGIVLTSLQSKEEKSEEQAGNLKKGILILLVSTLGYLVYVVIIRLFNIDGWSALFPQAIGMVLGGILLTFKHKPFNKYAVRNIIPGLIWAAGNMFLFISQPRVGGATSFSLS
;
A
#
# COMPACT_ATOMS: atom_id res chain seq x y z
N MET A 1 17.91 32.30 -19.48
CA MET A 1 18.24 31.94 -18.08
C MET A 1 16.97 31.76 -17.23
N ILE A 2 16.04 32.71 -17.21
CA ILE A 2 14.78 32.66 -16.43
C ILE A 2 13.89 31.44 -16.79
N LEU A 3 13.73 31.13 -18.09
CA LEU A 3 12.97 29.96 -18.55
C LEU A 3 13.58 28.61 -18.11
N LYS A 4 14.90 28.52 -18.01
CA LYS A 4 15.60 27.31 -17.55
C LYS A 4 15.43 27.13 -16.03
N PHE A 5 15.50 28.23 -15.28
CA PHE A 5 15.26 28.28 -13.84
C PHE A 5 13.80 27.96 -13.48
N SER A 6 12.84 28.43 -14.27
CA SER A 6 11.42 28.10 -14.14
C SER A 6 11.14 26.61 -14.42
N LYS A 7 11.71 26.05 -15.51
CA LYS A 7 11.60 24.62 -15.82
C LYS A 7 12.21 23.72 -14.74
N GLU A 8 13.36 24.09 -14.17
CA GLU A 8 13.94 23.36 -13.05
C GLU A 8 13.09 23.43 -11.78
N ARG A 9 12.48 24.59 -11.50
CA ARG A 9 11.59 24.75 -10.34
C ARG A 9 10.31 23.91 -10.48
N LEU A 10 9.74 23.85 -11.68
CA LEU A 10 8.59 22.97 -12.00
C LEU A 10 8.96 21.49 -11.83
N LYS A 11 10.09 21.06 -12.42
CA LYS A 11 10.56 19.67 -12.31
C LYS A 11 10.85 19.25 -10.85
N LYS A 12 11.38 20.15 -10.03
CA LYS A 12 11.59 19.91 -8.59
C LYS A 12 10.26 19.75 -7.83
N MET A 13 9.27 20.57 -8.17
CA MET A 13 7.93 20.48 -7.58
C MET A 13 7.22 19.17 -7.96
N ASP A 14 7.43 18.67 -9.18
CA ASP A 14 6.82 17.42 -9.66
C ASP A 14 7.43 16.19 -8.96
N ILE A 15 8.75 16.18 -8.78
CA ILE A 15 9.43 15.12 -8.00
C ILE A 15 9.02 15.17 -6.53
N PHE A 16 8.89 16.37 -5.95
CA PHE A 16 8.45 16.53 -4.57
C PHE A 16 7.06 15.89 -4.36
N LEU A 17 6.12 16.17 -5.26
CA LEU A 17 4.78 15.57 -5.21
C LEU A 17 4.81 14.05 -5.35
N ALA A 18 5.71 13.51 -6.18
CA ALA A 18 5.84 12.06 -6.37
C ALA A 18 6.43 11.31 -5.15
N ILE A 19 7.12 12.00 -4.24
CA ILE A 19 7.69 11.41 -3.00
C ILE A 19 6.68 11.46 -1.83
N LEU A 20 5.72 12.38 -1.86
CA LEU A 20 4.72 12.50 -0.79
C LEU A 20 3.95 11.20 -0.51
N PRO A 21 3.51 10.42 -1.52
CA PRO A 21 2.85 9.14 -1.25
C PRO A 21 3.69 8.21 -0.37
N ALA A 22 5.00 8.10 -0.61
CA ALA A 22 5.91 7.27 0.20
C ALA A 22 5.97 7.72 1.65
N LEU A 23 6.03 9.04 1.88
CA LEU A 23 6.03 9.60 3.23
C LEU A 23 4.71 9.31 3.95
N PHE A 24 3.58 9.49 3.26
CA PHE A 24 2.26 9.26 3.83
C PHE A 24 2.05 7.78 4.11
N TRP A 25 2.19 6.91 3.10
CA TRP A 25 2.00 5.46 3.23
C TRP A 25 2.99 4.83 4.21
N GLY A 26 4.27 5.22 4.17
CA GLY A 26 5.27 4.75 5.12
C GLY A 26 4.98 5.13 6.57
N SER A 27 4.27 6.25 6.80
CA SER A 27 3.90 6.70 8.15
C SER A 27 2.67 6.00 8.73
N ILE A 28 1.80 5.40 7.91
CA ILE A 28 0.53 4.76 8.34
C ILE A 28 0.76 3.79 9.50
N VAL A 29 1.71 2.87 9.34
CA VAL A 29 2.00 1.83 10.32
C VAL A 29 2.53 2.43 11.63
N LEU A 30 3.31 3.50 11.57
CA LEU A 30 3.78 4.19 12.76
C LEU A 30 2.60 4.76 13.57
N PHE A 31 1.62 5.35 12.88
CA PHE A 31 0.38 5.81 13.52
C PHE A 31 -0.47 4.66 14.04
N ASN A 32 -0.66 3.57 13.28
CA ASN A 32 -1.44 2.42 13.74
C ASN A 32 -0.89 1.88 15.07
N VAL A 33 0.41 1.63 15.13
CA VAL A 33 1.07 1.08 16.33
C VAL A 33 1.06 2.10 17.48
N LYS A 34 1.35 3.38 17.21
CA LYS A 34 1.36 4.44 18.24
C LYS A 34 -0.02 4.71 18.85
N LEU A 35 -1.07 4.71 18.03
CA LEU A 35 -2.44 4.96 18.49
C LEU A 35 -3.03 3.75 19.22
N GLY A 36 -2.44 2.58 19.01
CA GLY A 36 -2.74 1.34 19.70
C GLY A 36 -4.07 0.72 19.26
N GLY A 37 -4.51 -0.24 20.06
CA GLY A 37 -5.53 -1.21 19.67
C GLY A 37 -4.90 -2.40 18.95
N GLY A 38 -5.66 -3.48 18.82
CA GLY A 38 -5.22 -4.64 18.04
C GLY A 38 -5.42 -4.45 16.53
N PRO A 39 -4.86 -5.36 15.71
CA PRO A 39 -4.91 -5.32 14.24
C PRO A 39 -6.33 -5.11 13.70
N TYR A 40 -7.33 -5.71 14.34
CA TYR A 40 -8.71 -5.63 13.91
C TYR A 40 -9.31 -4.22 14.01
N SER A 41 -9.08 -3.53 15.12
CA SER A 41 -9.52 -2.13 15.30
C SER A 41 -8.71 -1.17 14.46
N GLN A 42 -7.42 -1.44 14.28
CA GLN A 42 -6.54 -0.63 13.44
C GLN A 42 -6.97 -0.67 11.97
N VAL A 43 -7.21 -1.86 11.41
CA VAL A 43 -7.75 -1.99 10.04
C VAL A 43 -9.07 -1.24 9.92
N LEU A 44 -10.03 -1.55 10.78
CA LEU A 44 -11.37 -0.97 10.66
C LEU A 44 -11.34 0.56 10.76
N GLY A 45 -10.55 1.12 11.69
CA GLY A 45 -10.37 2.56 11.78
C GLY A 45 -9.77 3.16 10.51
N THR A 46 -8.73 2.51 9.98
CA THR A 46 -8.04 2.95 8.75
C THR A 46 -9.00 2.95 7.56
N THR A 47 -9.86 1.94 7.43
CA THR A 47 -10.83 1.88 6.32
C THR A 47 -11.89 2.97 6.43
N PHE A 48 -12.39 3.27 7.64
CA PHE A 48 -13.31 4.39 7.85
C PHE A 48 -12.67 5.74 7.54
N GLY A 49 -11.44 5.98 7.98
CA GLY A 49 -10.72 7.21 7.66
C GLY A 49 -10.50 7.37 6.16
N ALA A 50 -10.14 6.29 5.47
CA ALA A 50 -10.02 6.29 4.01
C ALA A 50 -11.35 6.65 3.35
N LEU A 51 -12.47 6.05 3.77
CA LEU A 51 -13.79 6.34 3.22
C LEU A 51 -14.21 7.80 3.44
N ILE A 52 -14.01 8.36 4.63
CA ILE A 52 -14.33 9.76 4.94
C ILE A 52 -13.60 10.71 3.98
N PHE A 53 -12.29 10.50 3.80
CA PHE A 53 -11.49 11.34 2.92
C PHE A 53 -11.87 11.14 1.44
N SER A 54 -12.08 9.89 1.01
CA SER A 54 -12.49 9.58 -0.36
C SER A 54 -13.85 10.18 -0.72
N ILE A 55 -14.79 10.27 0.23
CA ILE A 55 -16.07 10.99 0.04
C ILE A 55 -15.80 12.48 -0.23
N ALA A 56 -14.93 13.11 0.56
CA ALA A 56 -14.57 14.51 0.36
C ALA A 56 -13.94 14.74 -1.03
N ILE A 57 -13.02 13.87 -1.45
CA ILE A 57 -12.42 13.92 -2.79
C ILE A 57 -13.46 13.70 -3.89
N TYR A 58 -14.36 12.74 -3.73
CA TYR A 58 -15.43 12.48 -4.70
C TYR A 58 -16.34 13.70 -4.89
N MET A 59 -16.71 14.39 -3.82
CA MET A 59 -17.55 15.60 -3.91
C MET A 59 -16.88 16.75 -4.67
N ILE A 60 -15.54 16.83 -4.62
CA ILE A 60 -14.75 17.89 -5.27
C ILE A 60 -14.42 17.54 -6.72
N VAL A 61 -13.92 16.33 -6.96
CA VAL A 61 -13.41 15.90 -8.28
C VAL A 61 -14.52 15.37 -9.17
N GLN A 62 -15.57 14.78 -8.58
CA GLN A 62 -16.74 14.21 -9.26
C GLN A 62 -16.40 13.31 -10.46
N PRO A 63 -15.54 12.28 -10.30
CA PRO A 63 -15.21 11.35 -11.38
C PRO A 63 -16.44 10.53 -11.81
N VAL A 64 -16.43 10.06 -13.06
CA VAL A 64 -17.51 9.23 -13.61
C VAL A 64 -17.41 7.82 -13.03
N LEU A 65 -18.45 7.41 -12.30
CA LEU A 65 -18.53 6.07 -11.70
C LEU A 65 -19.43 5.16 -12.53
N THR A 66 -18.83 4.38 -13.43
CA THR A 66 -19.55 3.32 -14.15
C THR A 66 -19.75 2.10 -13.24
N PRO A 67 -20.72 1.21 -13.53
CA PRO A 67 -20.88 -0.03 -12.77
C PRO A 67 -19.61 -0.89 -12.70
N VAL A 68 -18.80 -0.87 -13.77
CA VAL A 68 -17.50 -1.56 -13.81
C VAL A 68 -16.51 -0.93 -12.82
N VAL A 69 -16.38 0.40 -12.82
CA VAL A 69 -15.51 1.13 -11.88
C VAL A 69 -15.93 0.85 -10.44
N ILE A 70 -17.24 0.87 -10.16
CA ILE A 70 -17.77 0.60 -8.83
C ILE A 70 -17.45 -0.83 -8.39
N GLY A 71 -17.79 -1.81 -9.22
CA GLY A 71 -17.58 -3.23 -8.90
C GLY A 71 -16.11 -3.58 -8.72
N VAL A 72 -15.26 -3.18 -9.66
CA VAL A 72 -13.81 -3.45 -9.62
C VAL A 72 -13.15 -2.69 -8.46
N GLY A 73 -13.55 -1.44 -8.22
CA GLY A 73 -13.06 -0.67 -7.07
C GLY A 73 -13.41 -1.34 -5.74
N ILE A 74 -14.67 -1.79 -5.56
CA ILE A 74 -15.07 -2.52 -4.35
C ILE A 74 -14.22 -3.79 -4.17
N ILE A 75 -14.03 -4.59 -5.23
CA ILE A 75 -13.21 -5.81 -5.16
C ILE A 75 -11.76 -5.46 -4.77
N SER A 76 -11.18 -4.45 -5.42
CA SER A 76 -9.85 -3.92 -5.08
C SER A 76 -9.74 -3.56 -3.60
N GLY A 77 -10.75 -2.87 -3.05
CA GLY A 77 -10.82 -2.49 -1.65
C GLY A 77 -10.93 -3.67 -0.68
N LEU A 78 -11.66 -4.73 -1.03
CA LEU A 78 -11.74 -5.96 -0.23
C LEU A 78 -10.35 -6.61 -0.08
N PHE A 79 -9.60 -6.69 -1.18
CA PHE A 79 -8.25 -7.25 -1.18
C PHE A 79 -7.24 -6.34 -0.46
N TRP A 80 -7.44 -5.02 -0.51
CA TRP A 80 -6.67 -4.10 0.31
C TRP A 80 -6.88 -4.38 1.81
N ALA A 81 -8.13 -4.56 2.24
CA ALA A 81 -8.43 -4.86 3.64
C ALA A 81 -7.83 -6.19 4.09
N LEU A 82 -7.82 -7.20 3.21
CA LEU A 82 -7.11 -8.47 3.43
C LEU A 82 -5.60 -8.27 3.59
N GLY A 83 -5.01 -7.45 2.70
CA GLY A 83 -3.61 -7.06 2.75
C GLY A 83 -3.26 -6.42 4.09
N GLN A 84 -3.96 -5.34 4.43
CA GLN A 84 -3.72 -4.55 5.65
C GLN A 84 -3.94 -5.36 6.93
N ALA A 85 -4.99 -6.18 7.01
CA ALA A 85 -5.26 -6.99 8.19
C ALA A 85 -4.14 -7.98 8.49
N ASN A 86 -3.64 -8.64 7.46
CA ASN A 86 -2.55 -9.60 7.64
C ASN A 86 -1.20 -8.91 7.86
N GLN A 87 -0.97 -7.74 7.25
CA GLN A 87 0.22 -6.95 7.55
C GLN A 87 0.28 -6.57 9.03
N LEU A 88 -0.79 -5.98 9.57
CA LEU A 88 -0.85 -5.58 10.98
C LEU A 88 -0.76 -6.77 11.95
N LYS A 89 -1.39 -7.91 11.62
CA LYS A 89 -1.22 -9.16 12.40
C LYS A 89 0.22 -9.66 12.41
N SER A 90 0.95 -9.46 11.32
CA SER A 90 2.35 -9.86 11.25
C SER A 90 3.26 -8.92 12.05
N ILE A 91 2.92 -7.63 12.13
CA ILE A 91 3.58 -6.67 13.01
C ILE A 91 3.48 -7.11 14.47
N ASP A 92 2.34 -7.61 14.92
CA ASP A 92 2.19 -8.12 16.29
C ASP A 92 3.09 -9.33 16.59
N LEU A 93 3.48 -10.10 15.56
CA LEU A 93 4.31 -11.30 15.70
C LEU A 93 5.81 -11.03 15.57
N MET A 94 6.21 -10.11 14.69
CA MET A 94 7.61 -9.91 14.31
C MET A 94 8.13 -8.48 14.57
N GLY A 95 7.24 -7.56 14.97
CA GLY A 95 7.54 -6.15 15.12
C GLY A 95 7.58 -5.39 13.79
N VAL A 96 7.51 -4.05 13.88
CA VAL A 96 7.50 -3.13 12.72
C VAL A 96 8.81 -3.22 11.93
N SER A 97 9.96 -3.30 12.62
CA SER A 97 11.30 -3.23 12.02
C SER A 97 11.60 -4.39 11.07
N LYS A 98 11.03 -5.58 11.30
CA LYS A 98 11.14 -6.74 10.40
C LYS A 98 10.00 -6.79 9.41
N THR A 99 8.77 -6.56 9.88
CA THR A 99 7.57 -6.72 9.04
C THR A 99 7.54 -5.74 7.88
N MET A 100 7.89 -4.47 8.11
CA MET A 100 7.77 -3.44 7.06
C MET A 100 8.75 -3.67 5.90
N PRO A 101 10.06 -3.86 6.13
CA PRO A 101 10.99 -4.11 5.02
C PRO A 101 10.65 -5.40 4.24
N ILE A 102 10.27 -6.48 4.94
CA ILE A 102 9.88 -7.74 4.31
C ILE A 102 8.61 -7.54 3.48
N SER A 103 7.58 -6.91 4.03
CA SER A 103 6.31 -6.66 3.35
C SER A 103 6.47 -5.79 2.12
N THR A 104 7.19 -4.67 2.23
CA THR A 104 7.46 -3.76 1.10
C THR A 104 8.25 -4.48 0.01
N GLY A 105 9.30 -5.22 0.39
CA GLY A 105 10.10 -5.97 -0.57
C GLY A 105 9.30 -7.06 -1.30
N LEU A 106 8.47 -7.83 -0.58
CA LEU A 106 7.59 -8.83 -1.19
C LEU A 106 6.56 -8.20 -2.14
N GLN A 107 5.99 -7.06 -1.77
CA GLN A 107 5.06 -6.32 -2.63
C GLN A 107 5.78 -5.85 -3.91
N LEU A 108 6.93 -5.19 -3.79
CA LEU A 108 7.72 -4.72 -4.94
C LEU A 108 8.08 -5.85 -5.90
N VAL A 109 8.59 -6.97 -5.36
CA VAL A 109 8.90 -8.15 -6.18
C VAL A 109 7.65 -8.67 -6.88
N SER A 110 6.55 -8.82 -6.16
CA SER A 110 5.30 -9.37 -6.70
C SER A 110 4.68 -8.49 -7.78
N THR A 111 4.56 -7.17 -7.53
CA THR A 111 3.98 -6.23 -8.49
C THR A 111 4.87 -6.06 -9.72
N THR A 112 6.20 -6.06 -9.56
CA THR A 112 7.15 -5.98 -10.67
C THR A 112 7.08 -7.23 -11.53
N LEU A 113 7.13 -8.43 -10.94
CA LEU A 113 7.02 -9.68 -11.69
C LEU A 113 5.68 -9.76 -12.44
N PHE A 114 4.58 -9.39 -11.79
CA PHE A 114 3.28 -9.34 -12.45
C PHE A 114 3.29 -8.35 -13.63
N GLY A 115 3.86 -7.16 -13.44
CA GLY A 115 3.93 -6.15 -14.48
C GLY A 115 4.73 -6.59 -15.71
N VAL A 116 5.86 -7.27 -15.48
CA VAL A 116 6.70 -7.81 -16.56
C VAL A 116 6.01 -8.96 -17.28
N ILE A 117 5.39 -9.89 -16.55
CA ILE A 117 4.79 -11.10 -17.13
C ILE A 117 3.48 -10.78 -17.85
N VAL A 118 2.63 -9.94 -17.27
CA VAL A 118 1.25 -9.71 -17.74
C VAL A 118 1.13 -8.45 -18.59
N PHE A 119 1.83 -7.36 -18.24
CA PHE A 119 1.78 -6.11 -18.99
C PHE A 119 2.98 -5.92 -19.94
N HIS A 120 3.91 -6.88 -19.98
CA HIS A 120 5.09 -6.87 -20.85
C HIS A 120 5.92 -5.58 -20.76
N GLU A 121 6.06 -5.04 -19.54
CA GLU A 121 6.70 -3.72 -19.30
C GLU A 121 8.19 -3.67 -19.65
N TRP A 122 8.91 -4.80 -19.57
CA TRP A 122 10.32 -4.86 -19.93
C TRP A 122 10.48 -5.22 -21.40
N SER A 123 10.35 -4.21 -22.26
CA SER A 123 10.45 -4.36 -23.71
C SER A 123 11.89 -4.40 -24.24
N THR A 124 12.89 -4.05 -23.42
CA THR A 124 14.31 -4.01 -23.83
C THR A 124 15.19 -4.94 -23.00
N ILE A 125 16.23 -5.50 -23.61
CA ILE A 125 17.20 -6.36 -22.92
C ILE A 125 17.83 -5.62 -21.72
N ILE A 126 18.12 -4.32 -21.87
CA ILE A 126 18.67 -3.50 -20.79
C ILE A 126 17.67 -3.40 -19.61
N SER A 127 16.39 -3.14 -19.88
CA SER A 127 15.36 -3.11 -18.82
C SER A 127 15.21 -4.44 -18.10
N VAL A 128 15.33 -5.57 -18.82
CA VAL A 128 15.31 -6.90 -18.22
C VAL A 128 16.52 -7.11 -17.30
N ILE A 129 17.74 -6.81 -17.78
CA ILE A 129 18.97 -7.01 -16.99
C ILE A 129 18.94 -6.16 -15.72
N LEU A 130 18.67 -4.85 -15.84
CA LEU A 130 18.62 -3.94 -14.69
C LEU A 130 17.50 -4.31 -13.73
N GLY A 131 16.34 -4.72 -14.26
CA GLY A 131 15.21 -5.17 -13.46
C GLY A 131 15.52 -6.42 -12.65
N VAL A 132 16.12 -7.45 -13.26
CA VAL A 132 16.54 -8.67 -12.56
C VAL A 132 17.57 -8.37 -11.47
N LEU A 133 18.57 -7.54 -11.76
CA LEU A 133 19.57 -7.13 -10.77
C LEU A 133 18.93 -6.39 -9.59
N ALA A 134 17.97 -5.49 -9.84
CA ALA A 134 17.24 -4.79 -8.79
C ALA A 134 16.43 -5.76 -7.92
N LEU A 135 15.75 -6.75 -8.52
CA LEU A 135 15.02 -7.77 -7.77
C LEU A 135 15.94 -8.62 -6.89
N ILE A 136 17.12 -9.01 -7.38
CA ILE A 136 18.12 -9.74 -6.60
C ILE A 136 18.57 -8.90 -5.39
N CYS A 137 18.90 -7.62 -5.59
CA CYS A 137 19.27 -6.71 -4.51
C CYS A 137 18.17 -6.56 -3.46
N ILE A 138 16.90 -6.44 -3.89
CA ILE A 138 15.75 -6.38 -2.99
C ILE A 138 15.64 -7.67 -2.17
N ILE A 139 15.73 -8.84 -2.81
CA ILE A 139 15.65 -10.14 -2.12
C ILE A 139 16.78 -10.27 -1.09
N ILE A 140 18.02 -9.89 -1.44
CA ILE A 140 19.14 -9.89 -0.49
C ILE A 140 18.85 -8.96 0.69
N GLY A 141 18.35 -7.74 0.43
CA GLY A 141 17.99 -6.79 1.48
C GLY A 141 16.90 -7.33 2.43
N ILE A 142 15.88 -8.00 1.90
CA ILE A 142 14.84 -8.67 2.68
C ILE A 142 15.46 -9.76 3.57
N VAL A 143 16.32 -10.61 2.99
CA VAL A 143 16.99 -11.70 3.73
C VAL A 143 17.82 -11.13 4.86
N LEU A 144 18.70 -10.15 4.58
CA LEU A 144 19.55 -9.52 5.58
C LEU A 144 18.74 -8.86 6.72
N THR A 145 17.59 -8.27 6.40
CA THR A 145 16.70 -7.65 7.40
C THR A 145 15.93 -8.70 8.23
N SER A 146 15.69 -9.87 7.67
CA SER A 146 14.98 -10.97 8.35
C SER A 146 15.88 -11.81 9.28
N LEU A 147 17.21 -11.65 9.18
CA LEU A 147 18.16 -12.38 10.03
C LEU A 147 17.95 -12.01 11.49
N GLN A 148 17.72 -13.03 12.33
CA GLN A 148 17.68 -12.87 13.78
C GLN A 148 19.09 -12.66 14.33
N SER A 149 19.25 -11.75 15.29
CA SER A 149 20.49 -11.65 16.06
C SER A 149 20.70 -12.93 16.88
N LYS A 150 21.95 -13.27 17.22
CA LYS A 150 22.26 -14.50 18.00
C LYS A 150 21.57 -14.53 19.37
N GLU A 151 21.14 -13.38 19.88
CA GLU A 151 20.43 -13.19 21.15
C GLU A 151 18.92 -13.52 21.07
N GLU A 152 18.32 -13.54 19.87
CA GLU A 152 16.88 -13.77 19.64
C GLU A 152 16.50 -15.25 19.38
N LYS A 153 17.39 -16.19 19.71
CA LYS A 153 17.24 -17.62 19.39
C LYS A 153 16.41 -18.40 20.41
N SER A 154 15.22 -17.93 20.77
CA SER A 154 14.24 -18.78 21.45
C SER A 154 13.35 -19.50 20.42
N GLU A 155 12.92 -20.73 20.72
CA GLU A 155 12.02 -21.50 19.84
C GLU A 155 10.69 -20.77 19.60
N GLU A 156 10.20 -20.03 20.60
CA GLU A 156 8.99 -19.22 20.51
C GLU A 156 9.14 -18.06 19.50
N GLN A 157 10.27 -17.34 19.54
CA GLN A 157 10.55 -16.26 18.59
C GLN A 157 10.76 -16.77 17.16
N ALA A 158 11.40 -17.93 16.99
CA ALA A 158 11.52 -18.58 15.69
C ALA A 158 10.13 -19.00 15.13
N GLY A 159 9.26 -19.53 15.99
CA GLY A 159 7.88 -19.85 15.65
C GLY A 159 7.06 -18.63 15.22
N ASN A 160 7.17 -17.52 15.95
CA ASN A 160 6.49 -16.25 15.63
C ASN A 160 7.00 -15.64 14.33
N LEU A 161 8.31 -15.70 14.05
CA LEU A 161 8.88 -15.25 12.78
C LEU A 161 8.31 -16.04 11.59
N LYS A 162 8.32 -17.38 11.66
CA LYS A 162 7.79 -18.23 10.60
C LYS A 162 6.30 -17.96 10.35
N LYS A 163 5.51 -17.86 11.42
CA LYS A 163 4.08 -17.56 11.35
C LYS A 163 3.82 -16.17 10.77
N GLY A 164 4.57 -15.17 11.19
CA GLY A 164 4.46 -13.80 10.68
C GLY A 164 4.80 -13.70 9.20
N ILE A 165 5.83 -14.40 8.71
CA ILE A 165 6.16 -14.46 7.29
C ILE A 165 5.04 -15.11 6.47
N LEU A 166 4.47 -16.23 6.94
CA LEU A 166 3.35 -16.87 6.24
C LEU A 166 2.12 -15.95 6.15
N ILE A 167 1.82 -15.22 7.22
CA ILE A 167 0.74 -14.23 7.23
C ILE A 167 1.07 -13.06 6.27
N LEU A 168 2.33 -12.63 6.19
CA LEU A 168 2.76 -11.61 5.23
C LEU A 168 2.60 -12.05 3.78
N LEU A 169 2.81 -13.33 3.45
CA LEU A 169 2.58 -13.81 2.08
C LEU A 169 1.11 -13.64 1.67
N VAL A 170 0.18 -13.94 2.58
CA VAL A 170 -1.26 -13.68 2.37
C VAL A 170 -1.53 -12.19 2.25
N SER A 171 -0.86 -11.37 3.07
CA SER A 171 -0.94 -9.90 2.99
C SER A 171 -0.51 -9.39 1.60
N THR A 172 0.64 -9.86 1.11
CA THR A 172 1.20 -9.50 -0.18
C THR A 172 0.28 -9.89 -1.33
N LEU A 173 -0.35 -11.07 -1.27
CA LEU A 173 -1.35 -11.46 -2.27
C LEU A 173 -2.54 -10.50 -2.27
N GLY A 174 -3.01 -10.09 -1.08
CA GLY A 174 -4.04 -9.06 -0.95
C GLY A 174 -3.64 -7.75 -1.63
N TYR A 175 -2.47 -7.21 -1.32
CA TYR A 175 -1.98 -5.98 -1.96
C TYR A 175 -1.72 -6.12 -3.46
N LEU A 176 -1.25 -7.28 -3.92
CA LEU A 176 -1.03 -7.55 -5.34
C LEU A 176 -2.35 -7.46 -6.11
N VAL A 177 -3.39 -8.17 -5.66
CA VAL A 177 -4.71 -8.14 -6.31
C VAL A 177 -5.33 -6.75 -6.24
N TYR A 178 -5.20 -6.10 -5.08
CA TYR A 178 -5.61 -4.71 -4.86
C TYR A 178 -5.11 -3.77 -5.97
N VAL A 179 -3.80 -3.80 -6.27
CA VAL A 179 -3.19 -2.93 -7.29
C VAL A 179 -3.50 -3.41 -8.71
N VAL A 180 -3.35 -4.71 -8.96
CA VAL A 180 -3.42 -5.28 -10.30
C VAL A 180 -4.81 -5.18 -10.90
N ILE A 181 -5.88 -5.37 -10.11
CA ILE A 181 -7.24 -5.41 -10.66
C ILE A 181 -7.66 -4.03 -11.21
N ILE A 182 -7.30 -2.93 -10.54
CA ILE A 182 -7.54 -1.57 -11.05
C ILE A 182 -6.85 -1.38 -12.41
N ARG A 183 -5.59 -1.84 -12.47
CA ARG A 183 -4.75 -1.71 -13.67
C ARG A 183 -5.24 -2.57 -14.83
N LEU A 184 -5.65 -3.82 -14.59
CA LEU A 184 -6.19 -4.72 -15.63
C LEU A 184 -7.42 -4.12 -16.33
N PHE A 185 -8.24 -3.38 -15.60
CA PHE A 185 -9.44 -2.73 -16.14
C PHE A 185 -9.18 -1.30 -16.65
N ASN A 186 -7.92 -0.84 -16.64
CA ASN A 186 -7.52 0.52 -17.02
C ASN A 186 -8.35 1.61 -16.31
N ILE A 187 -8.66 1.40 -15.04
CA ILE A 187 -9.42 2.36 -14.24
C ILE A 187 -8.45 3.41 -13.68
N ASP A 188 -8.79 4.69 -13.83
CA ASP A 188 -7.99 5.76 -13.27
C ASP A 188 -8.11 5.85 -11.74
N GLY A 189 -7.08 6.38 -11.09
CA GLY A 189 -7.01 6.43 -9.63
C GLY A 189 -8.11 7.28 -8.98
N TRP A 190 -8.53 8.38 -9.62
CA TRP A 190 -9.56 9.26 -9.08
C TRP A 190 -10.93 8.56 -9.04
N SER A 191 -11.28 7.85 -10.12
CA SER A 191 -12.52 7.08 -10.22
C SER A 191 -12.52 5.84 -9.31
N ALA A 192 -11.36 5.21 -9.11
CA ALA A 192 -11.23 4.02 -8.25
C ALA A 192 -11.35 4.35 -6.74
N LEU A 193 -10.82 5.49 -6.30
CA LEU A 193 -10.58 5.79 -4.88
C LEU A 193 -11.82 5.65 -3.99
N PHE A 194 -12.96 6.20 -4.42
CA PHE A 194 -14.18 6.17 -3.61
C PHE A 194 -14.83 4.77 -3.53
N PRO A 195 -15.14 4.08 -4.65
CA PRO A 195 -15.60 2.69 -4.60
C PRO A 195 -14.64 1.75 -3.88
N GLN A 196 -13.33 1.98 -4.02
CA GLN A 196 -12.31 1.22 -3.32
C GLN A 196 -12.37 1.42 -1.80
N ALA A 197 -12.56 2.65 -1.33
CA ALA A 197 -12.73 2.90 0.10
C ALA A 197 -14.01 2.25 0.67
N ILE A 198 -15.08 2.14 -0.13
CA ILE A 198 -16.27 1.35 0.24
C ILE A 198 -15.89 -0.13 0.39
N GLY A 199 -15.20 -0.70 -0.60
CA GLY A 199 -14.71 -2.07 -0.54
C GLY A 199 -13.80 -2.33 0.66
N MET A 200 -12.91 -1.37 0.98
CA MET A 200 -12.04 -1.42 2.15
C MET A 200 -12.87 -1.51 3.46
N VAL A 201 -13.91 -0.70 3.61
CA VAL A 201 -14.79 -0.76 4.80
C VAL A 201 -15.53 -2.08 4.87
N LEU A 202 -16.11 -2.56 3.76
CA LEU A 202 -16.80 -3.85 3.70
C LEU A 202 -15.87 -5.01 4.08
N GLY A 203 -14.66 -5.03 3.52
CA GLY A 203 -13.65 -6.04 3.81
C GLY A 203 -13.14 -5.94 5.24
N GLY A 204 -12.94 -4.71 5.73
CA GLY A 204 -12.61 -4.43 7.12
C GLY A 204 -13.65 -5.00 8.07
N ILE A 205 -14.94 -4.75 7.84
CA ILE A 205 -16.02 -5.31 8.66
C ILE A 205 -16.02 -6.85 8.57
N LEU A 206 -15.97 -7.42 7.37
CA LEU A 206 -16.00 -8.87 7.14
C LEU A 206 -14.85 -9.60 7.85
N LEU A 207 -13.65 -9.02 7.87
CA LEU A 207 -12.47 -9.63 8.48
C LEU A 207 -12.40 -9.43 9.99
N THR A 208 -13.12 -8.44 10.53
CA THR A 208 -12.93 -7.99 11.92
C THR A 208 -14.16 -8.18 12.80
N PHE A 209 -15.38 -8.39 12.25
CA PHE A 209 -16.63 -8.36 13.01
C PHE A 209 -16.66 -9.29 14.24
N LYS A 210 -16.03 -10.47 14.16
CA LYS A 210 -15.96 -11.44 15.27
C LYS A 210 -15.08 -10.99 16.44
N HIS A 211 -14.31 -9.92 16.27
CA HIS A 211 -13.30 -9.46 17.23
C HIS A 211 -13.67 -8.15 17.94
N LYS A 212 -14.96 -7.77 17.95
CA LYS A 212 -15.47 -6.51 18.56
C LYS A 212 -14.61 -5.29 18.19
N PRO A 213 -14.43 -5.03 16.88
CA PRO A 213 -13.43 -4.10 16.39
C PRO A 213 -13.82 -2.63 16.61
N PHE A 214 -15.13 -2.35 16.75
CA PHE A 214 -15.70 -1.04 17.03
C PHE A 214 -15.46 -0.63 18.47
N ASN A 215 -14.33 0.03 18.72
CA ASN A 215 -13.97 0.57 20.02
C ASN A 215 -13.23 1.91 19.86
N LYS A 216 -12.82 2.51 20.99
CA LYS A 216 -12.09 3.79 20.99
C LYS A 216 -10.83 3.79 20.11
N TYR A 217 -10.18 2.63 19.93
CA TYR A 217 -8.99 2.52 19.09
C TYR A 217 -9.34 2.52 17.61
N ALA A 218 -10.47 1.95 17.18
CA ALA A 218 -10.93 2.10 15.81
C ALA A 218 -11.17 3.58 15.45
N VAL A 219 -11.74 4.36 16.37
CA VAL A 219 -11.91 5.81 16.16
C VAL A 219 -10.57 6.52 16.03
N ARG A 220 -9.59 6.21 16.89
CA ARG A 220 -8.23 6.78 16.77
C ARG A 220 -7.59 6.43 15.43
N ASN A 221 -7.78 5.21 14.97
CA ASN A 221 -7.20 4.71 13.72
C ASN A 221 -7.86 5.27 12.45
N ILE A 222 -8.84 6.18 12.55
CA ILE A 222 -9.29 7.02 11.43
C ILE A 222 -8.13 7.83 10.86
N ILE A 223 -7.20 8.30 11.70
CA ILE A 223 -6.04 9.12 11.29
C ILE A 223 -5.19 8.40 10.22
N PRO A 224 -4.71 7.16 10.43
CA PRO A 224 -4.06 6.36 9.39
C PRO A 224 -4.84 6.27 8.08
N GLY A 225 -6.17 6.20 8.13
CA GLY A 225 -7.03 6.17 6.96
C GLY A 225 -7.02 7.47 6.16
N LEU A 226 -7.06 8.61 6.86
CA LEU A 226 -6.93 9.92 6.23
C LEU A 226 -5.55 10.08 5.56
N ILE A 227 -4.49 9.62 6.22
CA ILE A 227 -3.12 9.61 5.69
C ILE A 227 -3.05 8.75 4.42
N TRP A 228 -3.66 7.55 4.44
CA TRP A 228 -3.69 6.66 3.28
C TRP A 228 -4.36 7.31 2.06
N ALA A 229 -5.51 7.95 2.25
CA ALA A 229 -6.25 8.59 1.17
C ALA A 229 -5.54 9.85 0.66
N ALA A 230 -4.90 10.63 1.55
CA ALA A 230 -4.06 11.74 1.16
C ALA A 230 -2.84 11.28 0.34
N GLY A 231 -2.21 10.16 0.70
CA GLY A 231 -1.13 9.55 -0.10
C GLY A 231 -1.58 9.18 -1.51
N ASN A 232 -2.77 8.57 -1.65
CA ASN A 232 -3.37 8.28 -2.96
C ASN A 232 -3.65 9.56 -3.76
N MET A 233 -4.20 10.59 -3.12
CA MET A 233 -4.42 11.88 -3.77
C MET A 233 -3.12 12.47 -4.33
N PHE A 234 -2.03 12.47 -3.55
CA PHE A 234 -0.74 12.95 -4.05
C PHE A 234 -0.22 12.11 -5.21
N LEU A 235 -0.38 10.79 -5.15
CA LEU A 235 -0.01 9.89 -6.25
C LEU A 235 -0.75 10.27 -7.53
N PHE A 236 -2.07 10.48 -7.46
CA PHE A 236 -2.87 10.80 -8.63
C PHE A 236 -2.55 12.18 -9.20
N ILE A 237 -2.15 13.14 -8.35
CA ILE A 237 -1.69 14.46 -8.78
C ILE A 237 -0.32 14.39 -9.46
N SER A 238 0.58 13.49 -9.01
CA SER A 238 1.93 13.36 -9.57
C SER A 238 1.97 12.52 -10.85
N GLN A 239 1.09 11.53 -11.00
CA GLN A 239 1.06 10.63 -12.16
C GLN A 239 1.08 11.36 -13.53
N PRO A 240 0.24 12.38 -13.80
CA PRO A 240 0.28 13.11 -15.07
C PRO A 240 1.54 13.96 -15.27
N ARG A 241 2.31 14.25 -14.20
CA ARG A 241 3.45 15.18 -14.23
C ARG A 241 4.78 14.47 -14.40
N VAL A 242 4.96 13.34 -13.74
CA VAL A 242 6.21 12.55 -13.80
C VAL A 242 6.06 11.23 -14.55
N GLY A 243 4.84 10.85 -14.94
CA GLY A 243 4.51 9.56 -15.56
C GLY A 243 4.16 8.49 -14.52
N GLY A 244 3.23 7.60 -14.87
CA GLY A 244 2.67 6.60 -13.94
C GLY A 244 3.71 5.67 -13.33
N ALA A 245 4.64 5.15 -14.14
CA ALA A 245 5.70 4.24 -13.69
C ALA A 245 6.69 4.92 -12.73
N THR A 246 7.07 6.17 -13.00
CA THR A 246 7.97 6.95 -12.14
C THR A 246 7.26 7.39 -10.87
N SER A 247 6.00 7.81 -10.96
CA SER A 247 5.20 8.21 -9.81
C SER A 247 4.98 7.07 -8.83
N PHE A 248 4.72 5.85 -9.34
CA PHE A 248 4.50 4.67 -8.51
C PHE A 248 5.81 4.11 -7.93
N SER A 249 6.92 4.21 -8.68
CA SER A 249 8.23 3.79 -8.16
C SER A 249 8.77 4.71 -7.06
N LEU A 250 8.34 5.98 -7.03
CA LEU A 250 8.74 6.96 -6.02
C LEU A 250 7.83 6.97 -4.77
N SER A 251 6.65 6.35 -4.86
CA SER A 251 5.66 6.18 -3.78
C SER A 251 5.90 4.92 -2.97
#